data_AF-A0A0F9CVZ6-F1
#
_entry.id   AF-A0A0F9CVZ6-F1
#
_cell.length_a   1.000
_cell.length_b   1.000
_cell.length_c   1.000
_cell.angle_alpha   90.00
_cell.angle_beta   90.00
_cell.angle_gamma   90.00
#
_symmetry.space_group_name_H-M   'P 1'
#
loop_
_entity.id
_entity.type
_entity.pdbx_description
1 polymer ?
#
loop_
_entity_poly.entity_id
_entity_poly.type
_entity_poly.pdbx_seq_one_letter_code
_entity_poly.pdbx_strand_id
1 'polypeptide(L)'
;MISLSSKNLRIPYAFQVVQTPFYSNIDANLQKKSMTSIRTSIYFSVMYDRIGILTDHMLERLRSNIKQIGNIMKNNLATTFHHYKIALLSETNLVNALRTFYVKGTTSVATKIENKKRTLRNISFISIMKMVLFTIILSAIDIILLNFEITFWYIIAIDIGISIFFLLIWWRGLLFHFTKNTLFKKDNIMLIKPFKNVRFIRFRQFPRTLFLNIEDNLLLGLKILNLKNMFYPRFVNLKEFFEALNLSKLSFGYTLSNYPIDYDEFEHDGLEHVKEDLINKLLNRRKVDRNEAFNETWLGKRFGMWNSILSLSVHSYRFIDTLQKNLFYELEEELLAKKESLRGTFHLNFNSMDLTELSSNSLISGYLFSTLKDKKVRGGGSHLNYIMIQGTTLKTFTEVSGILKKGIETTIPAEFNTPLYLENSIVIGKTINTEVWEGEVDAGFTPQQLKNLLITNGIQNKRVLTAMKVVTEMIEQDLPSIVFDFNGSWSKIINYFKGTRFEEAILYFKLGSAFTIDPLISDIPYDTNNTEYLEYMFDAFGLAFKKDQRTID
;
A
#
# COMPACT_ATOMS: atom_id res chain seq x y z
N MET A 1 19.27 4.41 7.57
CA MET A 1 18.10 4.70 8.44
C MET A 1 17.67 6.16 8.26
N ILE A 2 16.85 6.49 7.26
CA ILE A 2 16.46 7.88 6.95
C ILE A 2 15.54 8.41 8.04
N SER A 3 15.85 9.57 8.60
CA SER A 3 14.80 10.48 9.02
C SER A 3 14.55 11.41 7.83
N LEU A 4 13.29 11.63 7.49
CA LEU A 4 12.88 12.74 6.62
C LEU A 4 13.29 14.12 7.20
N SER A 5 13.99 14.14 8.34
CA SER A 5 14.58 15.29 9.01
C SER A 5 15.97 15.67 8.49
N SER A 6 16.23 15.60 7.18
CA SER A 6 17.40 16.30 6.65
C SER A 6 17.32 17.76 7.15
N LYS A 7 18.38 18.25 7.78
CA LYS A 7 18.46 19.47 8.60
C LYS A 7 17.85 20.76 7.99
N ASN A 8 17.42 20.74 6.73
CA ASN A 8 17.00 21.91 5.96
C ASN A 8 15.55 21.88 5.45
N LEU A 9 14.73 20.85 5.73
CA LEU A 9 13.41 20.75 5.09
C LEU A 9 12.31 20.42 6.11
N ARG A 10 11.83 21.47 6.80
CA ARG A 10 10.50 21.50 7.44
C ARG A 10 9.43 21.57 6.34
N ILE A 11 9.39 20.56 5.50
CA ILE A 11 8.37 20.43 4.44
C ILE A 11 7.26 19.53 4.99
N PRO A 12 5.99 19.96 4.92
CA PRO A 12 4.87 19.07 5.19
C PRO A 12 4.87 17.87 4.24
N TYR A 13 4.72 16.67 4.79
CA TYR A 13 4.69 15.44 4.01
C TYR A 13 3.67 14.45 4.54
N ALA A 14 3.24 13.54 3.67
CA ALA A 14 2.47 12.38 4.07
C ALA A 14 3.13 11.09 3.60
N PHE A 15 3.06 10.09 4.48
CA PHE A 15 3.49 8.73 4.28
C PHE A 15 2.25 7.83 4.37
N GLN A 16 2.07 6.99 3.36
CA GLN A 16 0.92 6.09 3.32
C GLN A 16 1.32 4.70 2.82
N VAL A 17 0.89 3.69 3.55
CA VAL A 17 0.96 2.28 3.14
C VAL A 17 -0.45 1.77 2.92
N VAL A 18 -0.75 1.29 1.73
CA VAL A 18 -2.05 0.72 1.38
C VAL A 18 -1.84 -0.70 0.91
N GLN A 19 -2.47 -1.65 1.59
CA GLN A 19 -2.44 -3.04 1.22
C GLN A 19 -3.84 -3.47 0.78
N THR A 20 -3.99 -3.75 -0.51
CA THR A 20 -5.28 -4.08 -1.13
C THR A 20 -5.19 -5.39 -1.91
N PRO A 21 -6.27 -6.17 -1.97
CA PRO A 21 -6.38 -7.28 -2.91
C PRO A 21 -6.18 -6.77 -4.35
N PHE A 22 -5.46 -7.53 -5.16
CA PHE A 22 -5.26 -7.22 -6.58
C PHE A 22 -6.23 -8.04 -7.44
N TYR A 23 -6.91 -7.36 -8.37
CA TYR A 23 -7.80 -7.98 -9.34
C TYR A 23 -7.20 -7.89 -10.74
N SER A 24 -6.85 -9.04 -11.33
CA SER A 24 -6.52 -9.15 -12.74
C SER A 24 -7.83 -9.29 -13.54
N ASN A 25 -8.22 -8.20 -14.23
CA ASN A 25 -9.45 -8.04 -15.00
C ASN A 25 -10.76 -8.15 -14.20
N ILE A 26 -11.46 -7.02 -14.07
CA ILE A 26 -12.85 -6.94 -13.63
C ILE A 26 -13.74 -7.37 -14.83
N ASP A 27 -13.56 -8.58 -15.32
CA ASP A 27 -14.42 -9.13 -16.37
C ASP A 27 -15.61 -9.81 -15.70
N ALA A 28 -16.82 -9.27 -15.94
CA ALA A 28 -18.06 -9.67 -15.27
C ALA A 28 -18.45 -11.15 -15.48
N ASN A 29 -17.82 -11.83 -16.45
CA ASN A 29 -18.18 -13.20 -16.85
C ASN A 29 -17.31 -14.31 -16.21
N LEU A 30 -16.35 -13.98 -15.35
CA LEU A 30 -15.52 -14.98 -14.64
C LEU A 30 -15.77 -14.93 -13.12
N GLN A 31 -16.95 -15.41 -12.72
CA GLN A 31 -17.43 -15.50 -11.32
C GLN A 31 -16.60 -16.41 -10.38
N LYS A 32 -15.41 -16.87 -10.76
CA LYS A 32 -14.49 -17.58 -9.85
C LYS A 32 -13.06 -17.25 -10.17
N LYS A 33 -12.49 -16.27 -9.46
CA LYS A 33 -11.04 -16.26 -9.22
C LYS A 33 -10.78 -15.95 -7.76
N SER A 34 -10.13 -16.92 -7.12
CA SER A 34 -9.49 -16.81 -5.82
C SER A 34 -8.67 -15.52 -5.73
N MET A 35 -8.51 -14.97 -4.53
CA MET A 35 -7.62 -13.85 -4.25
C MET A 35 -6.20 -14.23 -4.73
N THR A 36 -5.81 -13.80 -5.94
CA THR A 36 -4.57 -14.30 -6.56
C THR A 36 -3.34 -13.59 -6.02
N SER A 37 -3.47 -12.35 -5.52
CA SER A 37 -2.37 -11.62 -4.89
C SER A 37 -2.86 -10.40 -4.09
N ILE A 38 -2.03 -9.97 -3.13
CA ILE A 38 -2.19 -8.72 -2.39
C ILE A 38 -1.18 -7.72 -2.95
N ARG A 39 -1.64 -6.52 -3.31
CA ARG A 39 -0.78 -5.42 -3.73
C ARG A 39 -0.57 -4.46 -2.58
N THR A 40 0.69 -4.29 -2.18
CA THR A 40 1.11 -3.22 -1.27
C THR A 40 1.59 -2.04 -2.10
N SER A 41 0.99 -0.87 -1.88
CA SER A 41 1.40 0.39 -2.50
C SER A 41 1.85 1.35 -1.41
N ILE A 42 3.05 1.92 -1.57
CA ILE A 42 3.61 2.90 -0.65
C ILE A 42 3.65 4.24 -1.36
N TYR A 43 3.01 5.24 -0.76
CA TYR A 43 2.93 6.59 -1.31
C TYR A 43 3.63 7.58 -0.41
N PHE A 44 4.41 8.45 -1.04
CA PHE A 44 4.96 9.65 -0.43
C PHE A 44 4.38 10.86 -1.15
N SER A 45 3.91 11.84 -0.40
CA SER A 45 3.45 13.11 -0.96
C SER A 45 4.03 14.28 -0.18
N VAL A 46 4.42 15.31 -0.93
CA VAL A 46 4.78 16.61 -0.39
C VAL A 46 3.62 17.58 -0.56
N MET A 47 3.55 18.56 0.34
CA MET A 47 2.52 19.58 0.30
C MET A 47 3.16 20.96 0.30
N TYR A 48 2.52 21.87 -0.40
CA TYR A 48 2.90 23.27 -0.39
C TYR A 48 1.63 24.10 -0.43
N ASP A 49 1.39 24.81 0.67
CA ASP A 49 0.25 25.68 0.85
C ASP A 49 0.67 27.15 0.75
N ARG A 50 -0.25 27.97 0.23
CA ARG A 50 -0.08 29.41 0.19
C ARG A 50 -1.42 30.09 0.43
N ILE A 51 -1.42 31.06 1.34
CA ILE A 51 -2.59 31.88 1.62
C ILE A 51 -2.67 33.00 0.58
N GLY A 52 -3.84 33.17 -0.05
CA GLY A 52 -4.09 34.21 -1.03
C GLY A 52 -5.19 33.87 -2.03
N ILE A 53 -5.46 34.81 -2.95
CA ILE A 53 -6.38 34.62 -4.07
C ILE A 53 -5.67 33.80 -5.15
N LEU A 54 -6.34 32.77 -5.66
CA LEU A 54 -5.80 31.91 -6.73
C LEU A 54 -5.77 32.67 -8.06
N THR A 55 -4.65 33.32 -8.35
CA THR A 55 -4.32 33.89 -9.67
C THR A 55 -3.49 32.93 -10.50
N ASP A 56 -3.42 33.11 -11.82
CA ASP A 56 -2.63 32.24 -12.71
C ASP A 56 -1.15 32.21 -12.32
N HIS A 57 -0.57 33.38 -12.01
CA HIS A 57 0.80 33.48 -11.50
C HIS A 57 0.99 32.74 -10.16
N MET A 58 0.00 32.81 -9.25
CA MET A 58 0.07 32.05 -8.00
C MET A 58 0.02 30.54 -8.27
N LEU A 59 -0.78 30.11 -9.23
CA LEU A 59 -0.92 28.72 -9.64
C LEU A 59 0.35 28.17 -10.29
N GLU A 60 1.01 28.95 -11.18
CA GLU A 60 2.32 28.61 -11.74
C GLU A 60 3.39 28.49 -10.66
N ARG A 61 3.43 29.43 -9.72
CA ARG A 61 4.38 29.40 -8.61
C ARG A 61 4.14 28.21 -7.68
N LEU A 62 2.89 27.87 -7.36
CA LEU A 62 2.54 26.65 -6.62
C LEU A 62 3.03 25.40 -7.35
N ARG A 63 2.77 25.29 -8.66
CA ARG A 63 3.24 24.15 -9.49
C ARG A 63 4.77 24.05 -9.49
N SER A 64 5.46 25.17 -9.67
CA SER A 64 6.93 25.21 -9.68
C SER A 64 7.51 24.76 -8.34
N ASN A 65 7.00 25.31 -7.23
CA ASN A 65 7.48 25.00 -5.88
C ASN A 65 7.20 23.53 -5.51
N ILE A 66 6.00 23.02 -5.80
CA ILE A 66 5.65 21.61 -5.58
C ILE A 66 6.55 20.70 -6.41
N LYS A 67 6.86 21.06 -7.66
CA LYS A 67 7.76 20.29 -8.53
C LYS A 67 9.19 20.29 -7.98
N GLN A 68 9.69 21.43 -7.53
CA GLN A 68 11.02 21.54 -6.94
C GLN A 68 11.12 20.69 -5.66
N ILE A 69 10.16 20.85 -4.74
CA ILE A 69 10.08 20.09 -3.50
C ILE A 69 9.93 18.59 -3.78
N GLY A 70 9.07 18.22 -4.72
CA GLY A 70 8.86 16.84 -5.14
C GLY A 70 10.13 16.21 -5.74
N ASN A 71 10.91 16.97 -6.51
CA ASN A 71 12.20 16.52 -7.02
C ASN A 71 13.23 16.33 -5.90
N ILE A 72 13.28 17.24 -4.92
CA ILE A 72 14.16 17.09 -3.76
C ILE A 72 13.79 15.83 -2.97
N MET A 73 12.50 15.61 -2.71
CA MET A 73 12.03 14.40 -2.02
C MET A 73 12.34 13.15 -2.85
N LYS A 74 12.08 13.16 -4.16
CA LYS A 74 12.40 12.06 -5.06
C LYS A 74 13.89 11.72 -4.97
N ASN A 75 14.77 12.72 -5.05
CA ASN A 75 16.21 12.51 -4.98
C ASN A 75 16.61 11.92 -3.62
N ASN A 76 16.12 12.47 -2.52
CA ASN A 76 16.39 11.94 -1.17
C ASN A 76 15.88 10.50 -0.98
N LEU A 77 14.73 10.18 -1.57
CA LEU A 77 14.20 8.83 -1.58
C LEU A 77 15.07 7.93 -2.47
N ALA A 78 15.47 8.36 -3.66
CA ALA A 78 16.29 7.58 -4.59
C ALA A 78 17.68 7.29 -4.03
N THR A 79 18.29 8.26 -3.33
CA THR A 79 19.56 8.09 -2.63
C THR A 79 19.47 7.21 -1.39
N THR A 80 18.29 6.68 -1.05
CA THR A 80 18.20 5.81 0.12
C THR A 80 17.36 4.54 -0.07
N PHE A 81 16.53 4.53 -1.09
CA PHE A 81 15.80 3.38 -1.57
C PHE A 81 16.44 2.97 -2.90
N HIS A 82 17.74 2.65 -2.86
CA HIS A 82 18.54 2.32 -4.06
C HIS A 82 17.92 1.19 -4.90
N HIS A 83 17.20 0.26 -4.26
CA HIS A 83 16.51 -0.85 -4.92
C HIS A 83 15.10 -0.50 -5.44
N TYR A 84 14.68 0.77 -5.42
CA TYR A 84 13.35 1.19 -5.84
C TYR A 84 13.38 2.22 -6.97
N LYS A 85 12.61 1.95 -8.03
CA LYS A 85 12.31 2.95 -9.05
C LYS A 85 11.30 3.96 -8.51
N ILE A 86 11.79 5.11 -8.04
CA ILE A 86 10.93 6.18 -7.54
C ILE A 86 10.52 7.08 -8.71
N ALA A 87 9.23 7.04 -9.04
CA ALA A 87 8.63 7.89 -10.05
C ALA A 87 7.79 8.99 -9.40
N LEU A 88 8.02 10.24 -9.81
CA LEU A 88 7.11 11.34 -9.52
C LEU A 88 5.88 11.18 -10.43
N LEU A 89 4.71 11.01 -9.83
CA LEU A 89 3.46 10.86 -10.58
C LEU A 89 2.96 12.23 -11.04
N SER A 90 2.78 12.41 -12.34
CA SER A 90 2.22 13.64 -12.95
C SER A 90 1.07 13.30 -13.90
N GLU A 91 0.19 14.28 -14.14
CA GLU A 91 -0.86 14.23 -15.16
C GLU A 91 -1.72 12.95 -15.10
N THR A 92 -1.72 12.16 -16.17
CA THR A 92 -2.47 10.92 -16.32
C THR A 92 -2.05 9.86 -15.31
N ASN A 93 -0.77 9.77 -14.95
CA ASN A 93 -0.28 8.83 -13.95
C ASN A 93 -0.78 9.17 -12.54
N LEU A 94 -0.92 10.45 -12.22
CA LEU A 94 -1.51 10.89 -10.95
C LEU A 94 -3.01 10.59 -10.91
N VAL A 95 -3.73 10.86 -12.00
CA VAL A 95 -5.16 10.54 -12.13
C VAL A 95 -5.37 9.02 -12.05
N ASN A 96 -4.51 8.24 -12.70
CA ASN A 96 -4.55 6.78 -12.65
C ASN A 96 -4.22 6.26 -11.26
N ALA A 97 -3.25 6.84 -10.54
CA ALA A 97 -2.96 6.45 -9.16
C ALA A 97 -4.10 6.77 -8.20
N LEU A 98 -4.73 7.96 -8.34
CA LEU A 98 -5.96 8.31 -7.61
C LEU A 98 -7.08 7.33 -7.97
N ARG A 99 -7.26 7.00 -9.25
CA ARG A 99 -8.26 6.03 -9.69
C ARG A 99 -7.97 4.63 -9.16
N THR A 100 -6.72 4.16 -9.16
CA THR A 100 -6.33 2.88 -8.55
C THR A 100 -6.62 2.88 -7.05
N PHE A 101 -6.46 4.03 -6.37
CA PHE A 101 -6.87 4.17 -4.98
C PHE A 101 -8.40 4.04 -4.81
N TYR A 102 -9.20 4.62 -5.71
CA TYR A 102 -10.67 4.54 -5.69
C TYR A 102 -11.23 3.18 -6.14
N VAL A 103 -10.67 2.59 -7.19
CA VAL A 103 -11.17 1.42 -7.93
C VAL A 103 -10.53 0.12 -7.44
N LYS A 104 -9.34 0.20 -6.81
CA LYS A 104 -8.55 -0.94 -6.31
C LYS A 104 -8.31 -2.05 -7.36
N GLY A 105 -8.31 -1.70 -8.65
CA GLY A 105 -8.10 -2.61 -9.78
C GLY A 105 -7.52 -1.89 -11.00
N THR A 106 -7.03 -2.66 -11.99
CA THR A 106 -6.60 -2.09 -13.28
C THR A 106 -7.84 -1.86 -14.15
N THR A 107 -8.20 -0.60 -14.34
CA THR A 107 -9.06 -0.21 -15.47
C THR A 107 -8.16 0.55 -16.44
N SER A 108 -7.67 -0.13 -17.48
CA SER A 108 -7.05 0.58 -18.60
C SER A 108 -8.16 1.38 -19.27
N VAL A 109 -8.09 2.71 -19.18
CA VAL A 109 -8.91 3.54 -20.05
C VAL A 109 -7.97 4.42 -20.84
N ALA A 110 -7.88 4.10 -22.14
CA ALA A 110 -7.48 5.06 -23.16
C ALA A 110 -8.30 6.33 -22.93
N THR A 111 -7.62 7.39 -22.51
CA THR A 111 -8.22 8.70 -22.27
C THR A 111 -8.72 9.28 -23.59
N LYS A 112 -9.92 8.90 -24.03
CA LYS A 112 -10.78 9.87 -24.73
C LYS A 112 -11.19 10.88 -23.68
N ILE A 113 -10.37 11.90 -23.52
CA ILE A 113 -10.80 13.17 -22.95
C ILE A 113 -11.87 13.67 -23.92
N GLU A 114 -13.11 13.23 -23.73
CA GLU A 114 -14.24 13.98 -24.27
C GLU A 114 -14.19 15.32 -23.55
N ASN A 115 -13.61 16.31 -24.24
CA ASN A 115 -13.89 17.72 -24.05
C ASN A 115 -15.37 17.96 -24.36
N LYS A 116 -16.26 17.31 -23.60
CA LYS A 116 -17.62 17.76 -23.49
C LYS A 116 -17.50 19.02 -22.65
N LYS A 117 -17.37 20.16 -23.35
CA LYS A 117 -17.75 21.46 -22.78
C LYS A 117 -18.96 21.15 -21.92
N ARG A 118 -18.83 21.35 -20.60
CA ARG A 118 -20.00 21.46 -19.74
C ARG A 118 -20.76 22.63 -20.33
N THR A 119 -21.65 22.35 -21.28
CA THR A 119 -22.87 23.11 -21.41
C THR A 119 -23.42 23.05 -20.00
N LEU A 120 -23.25 24.16 -19.27
CA LEU A 120 -24.09 24.47 -18.12
C LEU A 120 -25.46 23.97 -18.52
N ARG A 121 -25.90 22.91 -17.85
CA ARG A 121 -27.18 22.30 -18.12
C ARG A 121 -28.14 23.44 -17.87
N ASN A 122 -28.66 24.02 -18.96
CA ASN A 122 -29.59 25.12 -18.97
C ASN A 122 -30.76 24.71 -18.09
N ILE A 123 -30.66 24.98 -16.78
CA ILE A 123 -31.79 25.24 -15.93
C ILE A 123 -32.19 26.65 -16.34
N SER A 124 -33.31 26.87 -16.96
CA SER A 124 -33.75 26.37 -18.26
C SER A 124 -34.51 27.58 -18.75
N PHE A 125 -34.04 28.25 -19.79
CA PHE A 125 -34.76 29.40 -20.37
C PHE A 125 -36.26 29.07 -20.54
N ILE A 126 -36.56 27.81 -20.85
CA ILE A 126 -37.90 27.22 -20.90
C ILE A 126 -38.67 27.28 -19.57
N SER A 127 -38.08 27.01 -18.39
CA SER A 127 -38.83 27.14 -17.12
C SER A 127 -39.08 28.60 -16.73
N ILE A 128 -38.15 29.52 -17.06
CA ILE A 128 -38.35 30.96 -16.84
C ILE A 128 -39.48 31.46 -17.76
N MET A 129 -39.46 31.09 -19.04
CA MET A 129 -40.53 31.40 -19.99
C MET A 129 -41.89 30.84 -19.56
N LYS A 130 -41.93 29.62 -18.99
CA LYS A 130 -43.16 29.04 -18.43
C LYS A 130 -43.69 29.84 -17.24
N MET A 131 -42.81 30.33 -16.36
CA MET A 131 -43.20 31.20 -15.23
C MET A 131 -43.76 32.54 -15.71
N VAL A 132 -43.10 33.17 -16.70
CA VAL A 132 -43.57 34.45 -17.27
C VAL A 132 -44.93 34.26 -17.95
N LEU A 133 -45.10 33.20 -18.74
CA LEU A 133 -46.38 32.91 -19.39
C LEU A 133 -47.49 32.62 -18.37
N PHE A 134 -47.17 31.89 -17.28
CA PHE A 134 -48.10 31.63 -16.20
C PHE A 134 -48.58 32.92 -15.51
N THR A 135 -47.64 33.83 -15.19
CA THR A 135 -48.01 35.12 -14.57
C THR A 135 -48.86 35.97 -15.50
N ILE A 136 -48.62 35.93 -16.81
CA ILE A 136 -49.45 36.64 -17.80
C ILE A 136 -50.86 36.05 -17.83
N ILE A 137 -50.99 34.72 -17.87
CA ILE A 137 -52.30 34.04 -17.90
C ILE A 137 -53.10 34.33 -16.62
N LEU A 138 -52.47 34.23 -15.44
CA LEU A 138 -53.12 34.60 -14.17
C LEU A 138 -53.58 36.06 -14.18
N SER A 139 -52.67 37.00 -14.52
CA SER A 139 -53.02 38.42 -14.54
C SER A 139 -54.16 38.75 -15.51
N ALA A 140 -54.24 38.06 -16.65
CA ALA A 140 -55.34 38.25 -17.61
C ALA A 140 -56.68 37.72 -17.06
N ILE A 141 -56.66 36.58 -16.36
CA ILE A 141 -57.83 36.01 -15.70
C ILE A 141 -58.30 36.92 -14.57
N ASP A 142 -57.38 37.44 -13.75
CA ASP A 142 -57.69 38.36 -12.65
C ASP A 142 -58.35 39.64 -13.14
N ILE A 143 -57.82 40.25 -14.21
CA ILE A 143 -58.39 41.45 -14.83
C ILE A 143 -59.80 41.18 -15.34
N ILE A 144 -60.04 40.01 -15.96
CA ILE A 144 -61.37 39.62 -16.43
C ILE A 144 -62.33 39.44 -15.24
N LEU A 145 -61.92 38.70 -14.20
CA LEU A 145 -62.76 38.42 -13.04
C LEU A 145 -63.09 39.68 -12.22
N LEU A 146 -62.17 40.63 -12.14
CA LEU A 146 -62.38 41.94 -11.51
C LEU A 146 -63.43 42.79 -12.26
N ASN A 147 -63.48 42.70 -13.59
CA ASN A 147 -64.48 43.40 -14.39
C ASN A 147 -65.91 42.84 -14.22
N PHE A 148 -66.05 41.63 -13.67
CA PHE A 148 -67.35 40.98 -13.41
C PHE A 148 -67.86 41.17 -11.97
N GLU A 149 -67.26 42.08 -11.18
CA GLU A 149 -67.62 42.35 -9.77
C GLU A 149 -67.63 41.09 -8.87
N ILE A 150 -66.83 40.09 -9.21
CA ILE A 150 -66.74 38.85 -8.42
C ILE A 150 -66.04 39.16 -7.08
N THR A 151 -66.61 38.65 -5.98
CA THR A 151 -66.03 38.83 -4.64
C THR A 151 -64.59 38.32 -4.57
N PHE A 152 -63.70 39.14 -4.02
CA PHE A 152 -62.25 38.89 -3.93
C PHE A 152 -61.86 37.47 -3.47
N TRP A 153 -62.60 36.88 -2.53
CA TRP A 153 -62.33 35.52 -2.03
C TRP A 153 -62.49 34.42 -3.08
N TYR A 154 -63.39 34.60 -4.05
CA TYR A 154 -63.57 33.64 -5.14
C TYR A 154 -62.42 33.72 -6.16
N ILE A 155 -61.88 34.91 -6.39
CA ILE A 155 -60.70 35.11 -7.26
C ILE A 155 -59.50 34.35 -6.67
N ILE A 156 -59.23 34.53 -5.37
CA ILE A 156 -58.18 33.80 -4.66
C ILE A 156 -58.36 32.28 -4.78
N ALA A 157 -59.59 31.77 -4.63
CA ALA A 157 -59.85 30.33 -4.73
C ALA A 157 -59.57 29.79 -6.15
N ILE A 158 -59.91 30.56 -7.18
CA ILE A 158 -59.65 30.22 -8.58
C ILE A 158 -58.14 30.23 -8.87
N ASP A 159 -57.41 31.23 -8.38
CA ASP A 159 -55.96 31.34 -8.58
C ASP A 159 -55.19 30.20 -7.93
N ILE A 160 -55.60 29.82 -6.72
CA ILE A 160 -55.03 28.65 -6.02
C ILE A 160 -55.29 27.38 -6.83
N GLY A 161 -56.52 27.20 -7.33
CA GLY A 161 -56.88 26.05 -8.16
C GLY A 161 -56.05 25.97 -9.45
N ILE A 162 -55.92 27.08 -10.17
CA ILE A 162 -55.14 27.18 -11.42
C ILE A 162 -53.65 26.93 -11.14
N SER A 163 -53.12 27.48 -10.04
CA SER A 163 -51.72 27.29 -9.63
C SER A 163 -51.40 25.82 -9.35
N ILE A 164 -52.30 25.11 -8.66
CA ILE A 164 -52.16 23.67 -8.38
C ILE A 164 -52.21 22.86 -9.69
N PHE A 165 -53.17 23.15 -10.57
CA PHE A 165 -53.32 22.49 -11.86
C PHE A 165 -52.07 22.65 -12.73
N PHE A 166 -51.51 23.85 -12.77
CA PHE A 166 -50.32 24.17 -13.53
C PHE A 166 -49.07 23.45 -13.00
N LEU A 167 -48.90 23.40 -11.67
CA LEU A 167 -47.85 22.61 -11.02
C LEU A 167 -47.93 21.12 -11.39
N LEU A 168 -49.14 20.55 -11.39
CA LEU A 168 -49.39 19.13 -11.69
C LEU A 168 -49.13 18.76 -13.16
N ILE A 169 -49.46 19.64 -14.11
CA ILE A 169 -49.40 19.32 -15.55
C ILE A 169 -48.11 19.80 -16.20
N TRP A 170 -47.72 21.07 -15.99
CA TRP A 170 -46.56 21.65 -16.67
C TRP A 170 -45.24 21.44 -15.96
N TRP A 171 -45.29 21.16 -14.66
CA TRP A 171 -44.11 20.94 -13.83
C TRP A 171 -44.03 19.55 -13.20
N ARG A 172 -44.50 18.53 -13.94
CA ARG A 172 -44.31 17.11 -13.61
C ARG A 172 -42.86 16.75 -13.26
N GLY A 173 -41.88 17.35 -13.96
CA GLY A 173 -40.46 17.14 -13.67
C GLY A 173 -40.01 17.68 -12.31
N LEU A 174 -40.65 18.75 -11.83
CA LEU A 174 -40.36 19.40 -10.55
C LEU A 174 -41.06 18.65 -9.40
N LEU A 175 -42.30 18.21 -9.62
CA LEU A 175 -42.97 17.24 -8.74
C LEU A 175 -42.21 15.91 -8.67
N PHE A 176 -41.72 15.39 -9.80
CA PHE A 176 -40.86 14.20 -9.81
C PHE A 176 -39.54 14.45 -9.07
N HIS A 177 -38.96 15.65 -9.17
CA HIS A 177 -37.75 16.00 -8.43
C HIS A 177 -38.00 16.09 -6.91
N PHE A 178 -39.12 16.70 -6.50
CA PHE A 178 -39.51 16.78 -5.09
C PHE A 178 -39.87 15.41 -4.52
N THR A 179 -40.67 14.62 -5.23
CA THR A 179 -41.02 13.24 -4.84
C THR A 179 -39.81 12.33 -4.84
N LYS A 180 -38.88 12.47 -5.79
CA LYS A 180 -37.59 11.78 -5.76
C LYS A 180 -36.77 12.21 -4.54
N ASN A 181 -36.65 13.51 -4.25
CA ASN A 181 -35.92 13.95 -3.06
C ASN A 181 -36.58 13.52 -1.73
N THR A 182 -37.90 13.35 -1.67
CA THR A 182 -38.60 12.86 -0.47
C THR A 182 -38.60 11.32 -0.37
N LEU A 183 -38.73 10.58 -1.48
CA LEU A 183 -38.60 9.12 -1.52
C LEU A 183 -37.17 8.66 -1.23
N PHE A 184 -36.15 9.33 -1.80
CA PHE A 184 -34.75 9.04 -1.49
C PHE A 184 -34.33 9.49 -0.08
N LYS A 185 -35.07 10.41 0.56
CA LYS A 185 -34.95 10.68 2.01
C LYS A 185 -35.52 9.55 2.87
N LYS A 186 -36.53 8.81 2.37
CA LYS A 186 -37.18 7.71 3.08
C LYS A 186 -36.26 6.49 3.24
N ASP A 187 -35.37 6.27 2.28
CA ASP A 187 -34.43 5.13 2.28
C ASP A 187 -33.13 5.35 3.08
N ASN A 188 -32.98 6.43 3.86
CA ASN A 188 -31.82 6.63 4.74
C ASN A 188 -30.44 6.55 4.02
N ILE A 189 -30.40 6.74 2.70
CA ILE A 189 -29.19 6.63 1.88
C ILE A 189 -28.82 8.02 1.35
N MET A 190 -27.62 8.50 1.68
CA MET A 190 -27.02 9.66 1.02
C MET A 190 -26.10 9.17 -0.09
N LEU A 191 -26.37 9.59 -1.33
CA LEU A 191 -25.60 9.21 -2.50
C LEU A 191 -24.77 10.39 -3.02
N ILE A 192 -23.46 10.20 -3.19
CA ILE A 192 -22.56 11.19 -3.80
C ILE A 192 -21.87 10.53 -5.01
N LYS A 193 -21.85 11.21 -6.17
CA LYS A 193 -21.23 10.71 -7.40
C LYS A 193 -20.06 11.62 -7.83
N PRO A 194 -18.86 11.46 -7.25
CA PRO A 194 -17.72 12.28 -7.64
C PRO A 194 -17.14 11.90 -9.01
N PHE A 195 -17.30 10.63 -9.42
CA PHE A 195 -16.87 10.13 -10.73
C PHE A 195 -18.04 9.43 -11.44
N LYS A 196 -17.96 9.34 -12.78
CA LYS A 196 -19.01 8.69 -13.60
C LYS A 196 -19.27 7.23 -13.16
N ASN A 197 -18.21 6.54 -12.71
CA ASN A 197 -18.21 5.11 -12.41
C ASN A 197 -18.17 4.79 -10.91
N VAL A 198 -18.22 5.78 -10.02
CA VAL A 198 -18.11 5.54 -8.56
C VAL A 198 -19.25 6.24 -7.83
N ARG A 199 -20.03 5.46 -7.09
CA ARG A 199 -21.14 5.93 -6.25
C ARG A 199 -20.77 5.74 -4.79
N PHE A 200 -20.67 6.83 -4.06
CA PHE A 200 -20.53 6.83 -2.61
C PHE A 200 -21.91 6.69 -2.00
N ILE A 201 -22.06 5.71 -1.13
CA ILE A 201 -23.31 5.36 -0.47
C ILE A 201 -23.07 5.49 1.03
N ARG A 202 -23.76 6.41 1.67
CA ARG A 202 -23.79 6.50 3.13
C ARG A 202 -25.12 5.98 3.62
N PHE A 203 -25.07 4.94 4.43
CA PHE A 203 -26.25 4.34 5.03
C PHE A 203 -26.43 4.91 6.44
N ARG A 204 -27.57 5.55 6.74
CA ARG A 204 -27.78 6.19 8.05
C ARG A 204 -27.71 5.19 9.22
N GLN A 205 -28.08 3.93 8.99
CA GLN A 205 -27.98 2.87 10.00
C GLN A 205 -26.52 2.49 10.31
N PHE A 206 -25.58 2.75 9.38
CA PHE A 206 -24.15 2.49 9.54
C PHE A 206 -23.36 3.81 9.47
N PRO A 207 -23.49 4.70 10.47
CA PRO A 207 -22.91 6.05 10.42
C PRO A 207 -21.37 6.06 10.44
N ARG A 208 -20.74 4.92 10.75
CA ARG A 208 -19.29 4.74 10.83
C ARG A 208 -18.68 4.01 9.62
N THR A 209 -19.51 3.71 8.62
CA THR A 209 -19.08 2.96 7.43
C THR A 209 -19.38 3.75 6.18
N LEU A 210 -18.38 3.81 5.29
CA LEU A 210 -18.53 4.40 3.97
C LEU A 210 -18.60 3.29 2.95
N PHE A 211 -19.68 3.23 2.19
CA PHE A 211 -19.81 2.29 1.09
C PHE A 211 -19.53 2.97 -0.25
N LEU A 212 -18.91 2.22 -1.14
CA LEU A 212 -18.44 2.62 -2.44
C LEU A 212 -18.93 1.56 -3.43
N ASN A 213 -19.79 1.94 -4.36
CA ASN A 213 -20.11 1.08 -5.49
C ASN A 213 -19.32 1.55 -6.72
N ILE A 214 -18.51 0.65 -7.27
CA ILE A 214 -17.61 0.88 -8.40
C ILE A 214 -18.14 0.10 -9.60
N GLU A 215 -18.38 0.81 -10.70
CA GLU A 215 -18.85 0.25 -11.99
C GLU A 215 -20.11 -0.62 -11.87
N ASP A 216 -20.90 -0.37 -10.83
CA ASP A 216 -22.12 -1.09 -10.46
C ASP A 216 -21.94 -2.59 -10.13
N ASN A 217 -20.70 -3.09 -10.21
CA ASN A 217 -20.34 -4.50 -10.07
C ASN A 217 -19.52 -4.81 -8.81
N LEU A 218 -18.97 -3.80 -8.14
CA LEU A 218 -18.12 -3.98 -6.96
C LEU A 218 -18.59 -3.08 -5.82
N LEU A 219 -19.08 -3.69 -4.75
CA LEU A 219 -19.43 -3.01 -3.51
C LEU A 219 -18.28 -3.11 -2.52
N LEU A 220 -17.75 -1.96 -2.12
CA LEU A 220 -16.67 -1.83 -1.16
C LEU A 220 -17.18 -1.10 0.08
N GLY A 221 -16.83 -1.61 1.25
CA GLY A 221 -17.06 -0.93 2.51
C GLY A 221 -15.73 -0.53 3.17
N LEU A 222 -15.76 0.59 3.87
CA LEU A 222 -14.60 1.20 4.51
C LEU A 222 -14.93 1.68 5.92
N LYS A 223 -14.07 1.33 6.88
CA LYS A 223 -14.04 1.94 8.22
C LYS A 223 -12.69 2.61 8.43
N ILE A 224 -12.70 3.77 9.09
CA ILE A 224 -11.51 4.57 9.34
C ILE A 224 -11.41 4.85 10.84
N LEU A 225 -10.21 4.63 11.37
CA LEU A 225 -9.79 4.90 12.73
C LEU A 225 -8.79 6.07 12.69
N ASN A 226 -8.88 6.98 13.64
CA ASN A 226 -7.91 8.07 13.81
C ASN A 226 -7.31 7.99 15.22
N LEU A 227 -6.00 8.19 15.29
CA LEU A 227 -5.28 8.25 16.55
C LEU A 227 -5.79 9.43 17.37
N LYS A 228 -6.31 9.15 18.56
CA LYS A 228 -6.88 10.15 19.47
C LYS A 228 -5.81 10.67 20.42
N ASN A 229 -5.19 9.74 21.15
CA ASN A 229 -4.27 10.06 22.24
C ASN A 229 -2.98 9.24 22.13
N MET A 230 -1.90 9.78 22.69
CA MET A 230 -0.61 9.10 22.87
C MET A 230 -0.07 9.42 24.26
N PHE A 231 0.19 8.39 25.05
CA PHE A 231 0.69 8.47 26.42
C PHE A 231 2.17 8.07 26.50
N TYR A 232 2.81 8.35 27.64
CA TYR A 232 4.17 7.89 27.95
C TYR A 232 4.12 6.77 29.01
N PRO A 233 5.04 5.79 28.98
CA PRO A 233 6.15 5.62 28.03
C PRO A 233 5.71 5.08 26.65
N ARG A 234 6.43 5.49 25.60
CA ARG A 234 6.10 5.17 24.21
C ARG A 234 6.72 3.84 23.81
N PHE A 235 5.90 2.81 23.60
CA PHE A 235 6.31 1.61 22.89
C PHE A 235 5.76 1.66 21.47
N VAL A 236 6.65 1.57 20.47
CA VAL A 236 6.31 1.64 19.05
C VAL A 236 7.01 0.51 18.32
N ASN A 237 6.25 -0.50 17.92
CA ASN A 237 6.77 -1.58 17.10
C ASN A 237 6.05 -1.63 15.73
N LEU A 238 6.41 -0.69 14.86
CA LEU A 238 5.82 -0.59 13.52
C LEU A 238 6.11 -1.84 12.65
N LYS A 239 7.25 -2.50 12.89
CA LYS A 239 7.62 -3.72 12.16
C LYS A 239 6.70 -4.87 12.50
N GLU A 240 6.58 -5.21 13.78
CA GLU A 240 5.70 -6.29 14.25
C GLU A 240 4.23 -6.01 13.95
N PHE A 241 3.82 -4.74 14.01
CA PHE A 241 2.48 -4.33 13.58
C PHE A 241 2.20 -4.72 12.13
N PHE A 242 3.07 -4.35 11.18
CA PHE A 242 2.88 -4.72 9.78
C PHE A 242 3.04 -6.23 9.53
N GLU A 243 3.90 -6.92 10.28
CA GLU A 243 4.02 -8.38 10.23
C GLU A 243 2.71 -9.07 10.64
N ALA A 244 2.11 -8.66 11.75
CA ALA A 244 0.85 -9.19 12.23
C ALA A 244 -0.32 -8.93 11.27
N LEU A 245 -0.38 -7.74 10.65
CA LEU A 245 -1.38 -7.42 9.62
C LEU A 245 -1.21 -8.27 8.34
N ASN A 246 0.03 -8.52 7.92
CA ASN A 246 0.32 -9.38 6.78
C ASN A 246 -0.04 -10.85 7.07
N LEU A 247 0.31 -11.37 8.25
CA LEU A 247 0.00 -12.73 8.68
C LEU A 247 -1.51 -12.98 8.74
N SER A 248 -2.26 -12.00 9.22
CA SER A 248 -3.74 -12.03 9.25
C SER A 248 -4.40 -11.76 7.89
N LYS A 249 -3.60 -11.52 6.82
CA LYS A 249 -4.07 -11.18 5.47
C LYS A 249 -5.07 -10.03 5.46
N LEU A 250 -4.91 -9.09 6.39
CA LEU A 250 -5.83 -7.96 6.54
C LEU A 250 -5.59 -6.92 5.45
N SER A 251 -6.68 -6.48 4.87
CA SER A 251 -6.72 -5.41 3.89
C SER A 251 -6.80 -4.06 4.59
N PHE A 252 -5.70 -3.30 4.62
CA PHE A 252 -5.58 -2.08 5.43
C PHE A 252 -4.99 -0.88 4.67
N GLY A 253 -5.19 0.30 5.24
CA GLY A 253 -4.47 1.52 4.88
C GLY A 253 -3.93 2.22 6.12
N TYR A 254 -2.64 2.48 6.16
CA TYR A 254 -1.94 3.28 7.18
C TYR A 254 -1.59 4.62 6.55
N THR A 255 -2.14 5.73 7.06
CA THR A 255 -1.86 7.08 6.55
C THR A 255 -1.39 7.98 7.66
N LEU A 256 -0.18 8.51 7.53
CA LEU A 256 0.43 9.45 8.45
C LEU A 256 0.76 10.74 7.68
N SER A 257 0.30 11.89 8.17
CA SER A 257 0.63 13.19 7.60
C SER A 257 1.20 14.10 8.67
N ASN A 258 2.33 14.74 8.35
CA ASN A 258 3.16 15.46 9.30
C ASN A 258 3.35 16.89 8.80
N TYR A 259 3.02 17.83 9.67
CA TYR A 259 3.14 19.26 9.42
C TYR A 259 4.08 19.84 10.46
N PRO A 260 5.14 20.56 10.05
CA PRO A 260 5.97 21.27 11.00
C PRO A 260 5.10 22.35 11.66
N ILE A 261 5.23 22.50 12.98
CA ILE A 261 4.64 23.64 13.71
C ILE A 261 5.67 24.75 13.76
N ASP A 262 5.23 26.00 13.73
CA ASP A 262 6.09 27.17 13.99
C ASP A 262 6.38 27.33 15.49
N TYR A 263 7.29 28.25 15.81
CA TYR A 263 7.65 28.52 17.20
C TYR A 263 6.48 29.06 18.01
N ASP A 264 5.61 29.87 17.41
CA ASP A 264 4.47 30.49 18.10
C ASP A 264 3.41 29.44 18.48
N GLU A 265 3.09 28.52 17.55
CA GLU A 265 2.23 27.36 17.80
C GLU A 265 2.86 26.42 18.85
N PHE A 266 4.18 26.24 18.83
CA PHE A 266 4.90 25.49 19.87
C PHE A 266 4.81 26.17 21.25
N GLU A 267 4.96 27.49 21.34
CA GLU A 267 4.90 28.23 22.60
C GLU A 267 3.50 28.19 23.19
N HIS A 268 2.46 28.29 22.37
CA HIS A 268 1.07 28.26 22.82
C HIS A 268 0.61 26.84 23.22
N ASP A 269 0.70 25.89 22.28
CA ASP A 269 0.11 24.55 22.45
C ASP A 269 1.11 23.59 23.10
N GLY A 270 2.38 23.68 22.71
CA GLY A 270 3.42 22.71 23.10
C GLY A 270 3.83 22.80 24.58
N LEU A 271 3.67 23.98 25.19
CA LEU A 271 4.03 24.22 26.59
C LEU A 271 2.88 24.01 27.57
N GLU A 272 1.63 23.99 27.10
CA GLU A 272 0.42 23.91 27.94
C GLU A 272 0.45 22.70 28.90
N HIS A 273 1.09 21.60 28.50
CA HIS A 273 1.15 20.36 29.26
C HIS A 273 2.53 20.05 29.86
N VAL A 274 3.44 21.04 29.84
CA VAL A 274 4.80 20.89 30.36
C VAL A 274 4.87 21.47 31.79
N LYS A 275 5.58 20.79 32.70
CA LYS A 275 5.79 21.30 34.06
C LYS A 275 6.57 22.63 34.02
N GLU A 276 6.17 23.60 34.83
CA GLU A 276 6.75 24.96 34.86
C GLU A 276 8.27 24.97 35.02
N ASP A 277 8.84 24.13 35.90
CA ASP A 277 10.30 23.99 36.05
C ASP A 277 11.00 23.53 34.77
N LEU A 278 10.33 22.68 33.99
CA LEU A 278 10.85 22.20 32.71
C LEU A 278 10.66 23.26 31.62
N ILE A 279 9.56 24.01 31.65
CA ILE A 279 9.35 25.19 30.78
C ILE A 279 10.49 26.17 30.99
N ASN A 280 10.81 26.51 32.24
CA ASN A 280 11.91 27.41 32.58
C ASN A 280 13.25 26.85 32.10
N LYS A 281 13.51 25.54 32.20
CA LYS A 281 14.72 24.92 31.64
C LYS A 281 14.75 24.92 30.10
N LEU A 282 13.61 24.72 29.44
CA LEU A 282 13.48 24.71 27.98
C LEU A 282 13.62 26.12 27.40
N LEU A 283 13.03 27.10 28.09
CA LEU A 283 12.96 28.52 27.75
C LEU A 283 13.96 29.37 28.53
N ASN A 284 15.02 28.79 29.10
CA ASN A 284 16.03 29.47 29.96
C ASN A 284 16.92 30.49 29.19
N ARG A 285 16.33 31.15 28.21
CA ARG A 285 16.87 32.18 27.34
C ARG A 285 16.53 33.52 27.96
N ARG A 286 17.52 34.15 28.58
CA ARG A 286 17.45 35.55 29.00
C ARG A 286 17.08 36.42 27.79
N LYS A 287 16.12 37.32 28.01
CA LYS A 287 15.53 38.43 27.22
C LYS A 287 16.29 39.13 26.06
N VAL A 288 17.42 38.63 25.58
CA VAL A 288 18.20 39.26 24.52
C VAL A 288 17.95 38.52 23.20
N ASP A 289 17.33 39.24 22.27
CA ASP A 289 17.01 38.92 20.87
C ASP A 289 15.97 37.82 20.59
N ARG A 290 14.69 38.18 20.84
CA ARG A 290 13.51 37.52 20.24
C ARG A 290 13.41 37.85 18.74
N ASN A 291 14.33 37.32 17.93
CA ASN A 291 14.18 37.33 16.48
C ASN A 291 13.48 36.04 16.04
N GLU A 292 12.40 36.14 15.26
CA GLU A 292 11.64 35.02 14.70
C GLU A 292 12.56 33.99 14.03
N ALA A 293 13.56 34.45 13.26
CA ALA A 293 14.52 33.58 12.61
C ALA A 293 15.36 32.74 13.60
N PHE A 294 15.70 33.30 14.76
CA PHE A 294 16.46 32.60 15.80
C PHE A 294 15.61 31.59 16.56
N ASN A 295 14.34 31.90 16.79
CA ASN A 295 13.36 31.02 17.40
C ASN A 295 13.09 29.79 16.52
N GLU A 296 12.86 30.02 15.22
CA GLU A 296 12.71 28.96 14.22
C GLU A 296 13.97 28.09 14.12
N THR A 297 15.16 28.70 14.20
CA THR A 297 16.44 27.98 14.23
C THR A 297 16.58 27.12 15.49
N TRP A 298 16.13 27.60 16.64
CA TRP A 298 16.16 26.82 17.88
C TRP A 298 15.25 25.60 17.83
N LEU A 299 14.01 25.77 17.34
CA LEU A 299 13.09 24.67 17.14
C LEU A 299 13.69 23.65 16.16
N GLY A 300 14.33 24.13 15.08
CA GLY A 300 15.07 23.32 14.12
C GLY A 300 16.21 22.49 14.74
N LYS A 301 16.99 23.07 15.67
CA LYS A 301 18.07 22.35 16.40
C LYS A 301 17.54 21.15 17.20
N ARG A 302 16.25 21.14 17.55
CA ARG A 302 15.60 20.05 18.28
C ARG A 302 14.91 19.03 17.38
N PHE A 303 15.30 18.94 16.11
CA PHE A 303 14.65 18.13 15.08
C PHE A 303 13.21 18.57 14.77
N GLY A 304 12.82 19.78 15.21
CA GLY A 304 11.49 20.33 15.05
C GLY A 304 10.42 19.59 15.85
N MET A 305 9.27 20.26 15.99
CA MET A 305 8.03 19.67 16.47
C MET A 305 7.05 19.57 15.29
N TRP A 306 6.23 18.52 15.30
CA TRP A 306 5.36 18.19 14.18
C TRP A 306 3.95 17.85 14.66
N ASN A 307 2.96 18.48 14.03
CA ASN A 307 1.58 18.06 14.09
C ASN A 307 1.40 16.84 13.18
N SER A 308 1.17 15.69 13.81
CA SER A 308 1.09 14.40 13.14
C SER A 308 -0.33 13.85 13.23
N ILE A 309 -0.96 13.63 12.08
CA ILE A 309 -2.28 13.00 11.98
C ILE A 309 -2.07 11.56 11.50
N LEU A 310 -2.46 10.59 12.33
CA LEU A 310 -2.45 9.17 11.98
C LEU A 310 -3.88 8.68 11.78
N SER A 311 -4.14 8.05 10.63
CA SER A 311 -5.37 7.32 10.37
C SER A 311 -5.08 5.91 9.86
N LEU A 312 -5.85 4.95 10.36
CA LEU A 312 -5.85 3.58 9.89
C LEU A 312 -7.20 3.30 9.23
N SER A 313 -7.22 2.47 8.20
CA SER A 313 -8.46 2.07 7.55
C SER A 313 -8.47 0.59 7.28
N VAL A 314 -9.65 -0.03 7.42
CA VAL A 314 -9.92 -1.40 6.98
C VAL A 314 -10.92 -1.37 5.85
N HIS A 315 -10.77 -2.31 4.94
CA HIS A 315 -11.71 -2.46 3.83
C HIS A 315 -12.15 -3.89 3.63
N SER A 316 -13.38 -4.02 3.17
CA SER A 316 -13.91 -5.25 2.63
C SER A 316 -14.67 -4.98 1.34
N TYR A 317 -14.85 -6.01 0.53
CA TYR A 317 -15.43 -5.88 -0.80
C TYR A 317 -16.22 -7.13 -1.16
N ARG A 318 -17.20 -6.95 -2.05
CA ARG A 318 -17.97 -8.01 -2.68
C ARG A 318 -18.28 -7.63 -4.12
N PHE A 319 -18.15 -8.60 -5.02
CA PHE A 319 -18.69 -8.48 -6.37
C PHE A 319 -20.21 -8.67 -6.31
N ILE A 320 -20.94 -7.82 -7.01
CA ILE A 320 -22.39 -7.76 -6.97
C ILE A 320 -22.95 -7.66 -8.39
N ASP A 321 -24.03 -8.38 -8.67
CA ASP A 321 -24.79 -8.20 -9.92
C ASP A 321 -25.88 -7.14 -9.73
N THR A 322 -26.44 -7.05 -8.51
CA THR A 322 -27.45 -6.06 -8.13
C THR A 322 -27.21 -5.54 -6.70
N LEU A 323 -27.52 -4.27 -6.47
CA LEU A 323 -27.44 -3.66 -5.14
C LEU A 323 -28.60 -4.13 -4.26
N GLN A 324 -28.32 -5.08 -3.37
CA GLN A 324 -29.27 -5.57 -2.38
C GLN A 324 -28.89 -5.11 -0.97
N LYS A 325 -29.89 -4.88 -0.11
CA LYS A 325 -29.68 -4.37 1.26
C LYS A 325 -28.87 -5.34 2.13
N ASN A 326 -29.10 -6.66 1.99
CA ASN A 326 -28.41 -7.70 2.77
C ASN A 326 -26.89 -7.66 2.60
N LEU A 327 -26.42 -7.34 1.40
CA LEU A 327 -24.99 -7.22 1.09
C LEU A 327 -24.29 -6.13 1.91
N PHE A 328 -25.01 -5.07 2.29
CA PHE A 328 -24.47 -4.03 3.17
C PHE A 328 -24.31 -4.51 4.62
N TYR A 329 -25.25 -5.33 5.13
CA TYR A 329 -25.14 -5.92 6.47
C TYR A 329 -23.97 -6.91 6.53
N GLU A 330 -23.87 -7.80 5.56
CA GLU A 330 -22.79 -8.78 5.51
C GLU A 330 -21.40 -8.12 5.38
N LEU A 331 -21.28 -7.05 4.58
CA LEU A 331 -20.05 -6.26 4.52
C LEU A 331 -19.75 -5.53 5.83
N GLU A 332 -20.76 -5.02 6.52
CA GLU A 332 -20.59 -4.34 7.80
C GLU A 332 -20.08 -5.31 8.88
N GLU A 333 -20.63 -6.52 8.97
CA GLU A 333 -20.18 -7.54 9.91
C GLU A 333 -18.71 -7.93 9.67
N GLU A 334 -18.34 -8.15 8.40
CA GLU A 334 -16.95 -8.47 8.05
C GLU A 334 -16.01 -7.31 8.38
N LEU A 335 -16.44 -6.06 8.14
CA LEU A 335 -15.67 -4.88 8.50
C LEU A 335 -15.51 -4.71 10.00
N LEU A 336 -16.53 -5.05 10.80
CA LEU A 336 -16.44 -5.00 12.26
C LEU A 336 -15.39 -6.00 12.77
N ALA A 337 -15.40 -7.23 12.27
CA ALA A 337 -14.38 -8.23 12.62
C ALA A 337 -12.96 -7.78 12.25
N LYS A 338 -12.77 -7.28 11.01
CA LYS A 338 -11.46 -6.76 10.55
C LYS A 338 -11.00 -5.54 11.36
N LYS A 339 -11.92 -4.66 11.73
CA LYS A 339 -11.64 -3.46 12.55
C LYS A 339 -11.17 -3.86 13.95
N GLU A 340 -11.86 -4.80 14.62
CA GLU A 340 -11.42 -5.25 15.94
C GLU A 340 -10.07 -5.97 15.89
N SER A 341 -9.82 -6.78 14.85
CA SER A 341 -8.52 -7.39 14.64
C SER A 341 -7.41 -6.34 14.44
N LEU A 342 -7.61 -5.36 13.56
CA LEU A 342 -6.68 -4.24 13.37
C LEU A 342 -6.42 -3.47 14.67
N ARG A 343 -7.48 -3.17 15.43
CA ARG A 343 -7.39 -2.42 16.69
C ARG A 343 -6.64 -3.22 17.75
N GLY A 344 -6.91 -4.52 17.87
CA GLY A 344 -6.18 -5.42 18.78
C GLY A 344 -4.70 -5.48 18.42
N THR A 345 -4.37 -5.70 17.15
CA THR A 345 -2.98 -5.69 16.65
C THR A 345 -2.30 -4.34 16.88
N PHE A 346 -3.01 -3.23 16.70
CA PHE A 346 -2.47 -1.90 16.98
C PHE A 346 -2.14 -1.75 18.47
N HIS A 347 -3.09 -2.07 19.35
CA HIS A 347 -2.88 -1.95 20.81
C HIS A 347 -1.74 -2.80 21.35
N LEU A 348 -1.53 -4.00 20.80
CA LEU A 348 -0.39 -4.86 21.18
C LEU A 348 0.96 -4.24 20.81
N ASN A 349 1.04 -3.52 19.68
CA ASN A 349 2.29 -2.95 19.15
C ASN A 349 2.49 -1.47 19.50
N PHE A 350 1.43 -0.79 19.95
CA PHE A 350 1.35 0.62 20.31
C PHE A 350 0.57 0.79 21.61
N ASN A 351 1.02 0.13 22.68
CA ASN A 351 0.33 0.01 23.98
C ASN A 351 -0.07 1.34 24.66
N SER A 352 0.51 2.46 24.23
CA SER A 352 0.33 3.80 24.79
C SER A 352 -0.53 4.68 23.90
N MET A 353 -1.21 4.12 22.89
CA MET A 353 -1.95 4.87 21.88
C MET A 353 -3.37 4.38 21.72
N ASP A 354 -4.30 5.34 21.61
CA ASP A 354 -5.71 5.03 21.47
C ASP A 354 -6.25 5.46 20.10
N LEU A 355 -6.93 4.52 19.44
CA LEU A 355 -7.64 4.77 18.19
C LEU A 355 -9.12 5.06 18.45
N THR A 356 -9.66 6.02 17.70
CA THR A 356 -11.09 6.34 17.65
C THR A 356 -11.67 6.07 16.28
N GLU A 357 -12.81 5.40 16.23
CA GLU A 357 -13.54 5.17 14.98
C GLU A 357 -14.23 6.45 14.53
N LEU A 358 -14.00 6.85 13.29
CA LEU A 358 -14.59 8.04 12.71
C LEU A 358 -16.05 7.79 12.34
N SER A 359 -16.88 8.83 12.44
CA SER A 359 -18.31 8.74 12.15
C SER A 359 -18.80 9.96 11.38
N SER A 360 -19.82 9.78 10.55
CA SER A 360 -20.52 10.86 9.84
C SER A 360 -19.55 11.84 9.14
N ASN A 361 -19.46 13.08 9.61
CA ASN A 361 -18.64 14.12 8.98
C ASN A 361 -17.13 13.89 9.20
N SER A 362 -16.72 13.32 10.33
CA SER A 362 -15.31 13.01 10.57
C SER A 362 -14.86 11.81 9.72
N LEU A 363 -15.76 10.87 9.42
CA LEU A 363 -15.49 9.78 8.47
C LEU A 363 -15.20 10.32 7.07
N ILE A 364 -16.00 11.30 6.60
CA ILE A 364 -15.75 11.98 5.32
C ILE A 364 -14.41 12.71 5.36
N SER A 365 -14.09 13.40 6.45
CA SER A 365 -12.77 14.03 6.62
C SER A 365 -11.64 13.02 6.58
N GLY A 366 -11.75 11.90 7.29
CA GLY A 366 -10.75 10.83 7.30
C GLY A 366 -10.53 10.21 5.92
N TYR A 367 -11.62 10.03 5.17
CA TYR A 367 -11.55 9.54 3.80
C TYR A 367 -10.82 10.50 2.87
N LEU A 368 -11.22 11.77 2.90
CA LEU A 368 -10.59 12.81 2.09
C LEU A 368 -9.13 13.05 2.49
N PHE A 369 -8.83 13.03 3.79
CA PHE A 369 -7.46 13.06 4.32
C PHE A 369 -6.64 11.88 3.78
N SER A 370 -7.17 10.66 3.81
CA SER A 370 -6.45 9.49 3.30
C SER A 370 -6.20 9.55 1.79
N THR A 371 -7.09 10.22 1.06
CA THR A 371 -7.04 10.31 -0.40
C THR A 371 -6.13 11.44 -0.87
N LEU A 372 -6.40 12.66 -0.40
CA LEU A 372 -5.71 13.90 -0.75
C LEU A 372 -4.40 14.08 0.03
N LYS A 373 -4.25 13.37 1.15
CA LYS A 373 -3.10 13.38 2.05
C LYS A 373 -2.87 14.72 2.75
N ASP A 374 -3.90 15.58 2.79
CA ASP A 374 -3.85 16.97 3.27
C ASP A 374 -4.67 17.16 4.55
N LYS A 375 -4.20 18.02 5.47
CA LYS A 375 -4.97 18.50 6.62
C LYS A 375 -5.98 19.57 6.22
N LYS A 376 -5.75 20.35 5.18
CA LYS A 376 -6.63 21.47 4.76
C LYS A 376 -7.73 21.02 3.80
N VAL A 377 -8.40 19.92 4.12
CA VAL A 377 -9.48 19.36 3.30
C VAL A 377 -10.72 20.27 3.27
N ARG A 378 -10.96 21.01 4.36
CA ARG A 378 -12.10 21.93 4.50
C ARG A 378 -11.60 23.28 4.97
N GLY A 379 -12.45 24.30 4.87
CA GLY A 379 -12.12 25.66 5.33
C GLY A 379 -11.69 25.74 6.80
N GLY A 380 -12.16 24.81 7.65
CA GLY A 380 -11.74 24.67 9.06
C GLY A 380 -10.69 23.56 9.32
N GLY A 381 -10.03 23.04 8.29
CA GLY A 381 -9.11 21.90 8.38
C GLY A 381 -9.79 20.53 8.29
N SER A 382 -9.09 19.48 8.70
CA SER A 382 -9.56 18.10 8.61
C SER A 382 -10.53 17.75 9.74
N HIS A 383 -10.44 18.44 10.88
CA HIS A 383 -11.12 18.07 12.14
C HIS A 383 -10.80 16.64 12.61
N LEU A 384 -9.64 16.11 12.19
CA LEU A 384 -9.09 14.88 12.72
C LEU A 384 -8.20 15.21 13.91
N ASN A 385 -8.11 14.30 14.88
CA ASN A 385 -7.17 14.45 15.97
C ASN A 385 -5.75 14.40 15.42
N TYR A 386 -4.90 15.28 15.94
CA TYR A 386 -3.47 15.31 15.68
C TYR A 386 -2.74 15.20 17.00
N ILE A 387 -1.49 14.79 16.93
CA ILE A 387 -0.58 14.74 18.07
C ILE A 387 0.70 15.49 17.75
N MET A 388 1.22 16.21 18.74
CA MET A 388 2.51 16.87 18.65
C MET A 388 3.63 15.88 18.95
N ILE A 389 4.51 15.66 17.97
CA ILE A 389 5.63 14.72 18.08
C ILE A 389 6.93 15.42 17.67
N GLN A 390 8.00 15.18 18.43
CA GLN A 390 9.34 15.60 18.04
C GLN A 390 9.83 14.78 16.84
N GLY A 391 10.55 15.41 15.90
CA GLY A 391 11.01 14.76 14.67
C GLY A 391 11.82 13.47 14.88
N THR A 392 12.57 13.35 15.98
CA THR A 392 13.30 12.12 16.35
C THR A 392 12.37 10.95 16.63
N THR A 393 11.25 11.19 17.32
CA THR A 393 10.24 10.16 17.60
C THR A 393 9.42 9.86 16.35
N LEU A 394 9.12 10.88 15.54
CA LEU A 394 8.33 10.71 14.31
C LEU A 394 8.95 9.70 13.33
N LYS A 395 10.28 9.53 13.38
CA LYS A 395 11.02 8.55 12.60
C LYS A 395 10.45 7.13 12.74
N THR A 396 10.05 6.72 13.94
CA THR A 396 9.57 5.34 14.19
C THR A 396 8.20 5.07 13.55
N PHE A 397 7.45 6.10 13.17
CA PHE A 397 6.16 5.99 12.47
C PHE A 397 6.27 6.12 10.95
N THR A 398 7.42 6.57 10.45
CA THR A 398 7.66 6.85 9.02
C THR A 398 8.63 5.88 8.37
N GLU A 399 8.99 4.81 9.07
CA GLU A 399 9.89 3.79 8.57
C GLU A 399 9.15 2.78 7.67
N VAL A 400 9.65 2.61 6.44
CA VAL A 400 9.21 1.51 5.58
C VAL A 400 9.80 0.21 6.13
N SER A 401 8.98 -0.53 6.89
CA SER A 401 9.38 -1.80 7.49
C SER A 401 9.88 -2.78 6.43
N GLY A 402 10.94 -3.53 6.77
CA GLY A 402 11.51 -4.60 5.94
C GLY A 402 10.47 -5.64 5.49
N ILE A 403 9.44 -5.90 6.29
CA ILE A 403 8.39 -6.85 5.93
C ILE A 403 7.57 -6.41 4.71
N LEU A 404 7.34 -5.10 4.56
CA LEU A 404 6.64 -4.54 3.40
C LEU A 404 7.52 -4.55 2.15
N LYS A 405 8.83 -4.80 2.31
CA LYS A 405 9.81 -4.97 1.23
C LYS A 405 9.83 -6.40 0.69
N LYS A 406 9.33 -7.39 1.45
CA LYS A 406 9.28 -8.82 1.07
C LYS A 406 8.12 -9.14 0.12
N GLY A 407 7.94 -8.33 -0.92
CA GLY A 407 7.29 -8.79 -2.14
C GLY A 407 8.38 -9.46 -2.97
N ILE A 408 8.30 -10.79 -3.12
CA ILE A 408 9.33 -11.73 -3.57
C ILE A 408 10.13 -12.28 -2.38
N GLU A 409 10.15 -13.62 -2.26
CA GLU A 409 11.15 -14.33 -1.46
C GLU A 409 12.53 -13.98 -2.01
N THR A 410 13.13 -12.91 -1.50
CA THR A 410 14.53 -12.58 -1.77
C THR A 410 15.38 -13.60 -1.01
N THR A 411 15.84 -14.63 -1.70
CA THR A 411 17.16 -15.18 -1.41
C THR A 411 18.13 -14.01 -1.47
N ILE A 412 18.61 -13.53 -0.32
CA ILE A 412 19.57 -12.43 -0.26
C ILE A 412 20.77 -12.84 -1.13
N PRO A 413 21.06 -12.16 -2.25
CA PRO A 413 22.34 -12.34 -2.90
C PRO A 413 23.39 -11.79 -1.94
N ALA A 414 24.39 -12.60 -1.62
CA ALA A 414 25.51 -12.12 -0.82
C ALA A 414 26.22 -11.00 -1.60
N GLU A 415 26.26 -9.80 -1.02
CA GLU A 415 27.05 -8.69 -1.54
C GLU A 415 28.53 -9.06 -1.38
N PHE A 416 29.15 -9.43 -2.49
CA PHE A 416 30.61 -9.45 -2.61
C PHE A 416 30.99 -8.35 -3.59
N ASN A 417 31.97 -7.52 -3.23
CA ASN A 417 32.67 -6.70 -4.22
C ASN A 417 33.27 -7.69 -5.23
N THR A 418 32.60 -7.83 -6.37
CA THR A 418 33.01 -8.80 -7.38
C THR A 418 34.11 -8.14 -8.20
N PRO A 419 35.31 -8.73 -8.28
CA PRO A 419 36.33 -8.27 -9.22
C PRO A 419 35.74 -8.24 -10.64
N LEU A 420 36.02 -7.18 -11.41
CA LEU A 420 35.59 -7.06 -12.81
C LEU A 420 36.11 -8.21 -13.70
N TYR A 421 37.10 -8.95 -13.20
CA TYR A 421 37.67 -10.12 -13.85
C TYR A 421 37.83 -11.25 -12.81
N LEU A 422 37.10 -12.35 -13.02
CA LEU A 422 37.26 -13.59 -12.27
C LEU A 422 37.87 -14.63 -13.22
N GLU A 423 39.03 -15.17 -12.87
CA GLU A 423 39.56 -16.35 -13.56
C GLU A 423 38.74 -17.57 -13.16
N ASN A 424 37.89 -18.04 -14.07
CA ASN A 424 37.08 -19.23 -13.88
C ASN A 424 37.44 -20.25 -14.95
N SER A 425 37.77 -21.48 -14.53
CA SER A 425 37.79 -22.60 -15.49
C SER A 425 36.37 -23.11 -15.69
N ILE A 426 35.60 -23.30 -14.62
CA ILE A 426 34.22 -23.79 -14.65
C ILE A 426 33.27 -22.67 -14.27
N VAL A 427 32.22 -22.44 -15.07
CA VAL A 427 31.21 -21.40 -14.83
C VAL A 427 29.96 -22.00 -14.23
N ILE A 428 29.65 -21.64 -12.98
CA ILE A 428 28.47 -22.15 -12.27
C ILE A 428 27.28 -21.20 -12.34
N GLY A 429 27.50 -19.96 -12.75
CA GLY A 429 26.49 -18.93 -12.85
C GLY A 429 27.10 -17.57 -13.15
N LYS A 430 26.37 -16.51 -12.82
CA LYS A 430 26.82 -15.13 -12.95
C LYS A 430 26.73 -14.44 -11.61
N THR A 431 27.65 -13.52 -11.35
CA THR A 431 27.44 -12.51 -10.32
C THR A 431 26.31 -11.60 -10.76
N ILE A 432 25.50 -11.17 -9.79
CA ILE A 432 24.37 -10.28 -10.05
C ILE A 432 24.80 -8.90 -9.61
N ASN A 433 24.75 -7.95 -10.54
CA ASN A 433 24.86 -6.54 -10.18
C ASN A 433 23.65 -6.19 -9.29
N THR A 434 23.89 -5.89 -8.02
CA THR A 434 22.81 -5.65 -7.04
C THR A 434 22.09 -4.31 -7.26
N GLU A 435 22.66 -3.43 -8.10
CA GLU A 435 22.06 -2.16 -8.49
C GLU A 435 21.08 -2.31 -9.67
N VAL A 436 21.47 -3.10 -10.68
CA VAL A 436 20.71 -3.26 -11.94
C VAL A 436 19.90 -4.57 -11.99
N TRP A 437 20.20 -5.53 -11.10
CA TRP A 437 19.62 -6.90 -11.08
C TRP A 437 19.87 -7.70 -12.36
N GLU A 438 20.96 -7.40 -13.05
CA GLU A 438 21.41 -8.09 -14.25
C GLU A 438 22.70 -8.87 -13.95
N GLY A 439 22.91 -9.98 -14.67
CA GLY A 439 24.14 -10.76 -14.56
C GLY A 439 25.32 -9.97 -15.11
N GLU A 440 26.37 -9.78 -14.31
CA GLU A 440 27.49 -8.90 -14.65
C GLU A 440 28.70 -9.69 -15.16
N VAL A 441 29.27 -10.56 -14.31
CA VAL A 441 30.46 -11.35 -14.63
C VAL A 441 30.16 -12.84 -14.39
N ASP A 442 30.71 -13.72 -15.22
CA ASP A 442 30.63 -15.14 -14.96
C ASP A 442 31.30 -15.48 -13.62
N ALA A 443 30.64 -16.34 -12.85
CA ALA A 443 31.08 -16.77 -11.54
C ALA A 443 31.32 -18.27 -11.57
N GLY A 444 32.46 -18.68 -11.01
CA GLY A 444 32.98 -20.00 -11.24
C GLY A 444 34.06 -20.40 -10.23
N PHE A 445 34.76 -21.47 -10.59
CA PHE A 445 35.89 -21.99 -9.84
C PHE A 445 37.07 -22.18 -10.77
N THR A 446 38.28 -21.98 -10.23
CA THR A 446 39.52 -22.47 -10.85
C THR A 446 39.70 -23.97 -10.58
N PRO A 447 40.58 -24.68 -11.32
CA PRO A 447 40.83 -26.10 -11.09
C PRO A 447 41.34 -26.40 -9.68
N GLN A 448 42.15 -25.51 -9.09
CA GLN A 448 42.64 -25.62 -7.72
C GLN A 448 41.52 -25.44 -6.69
N GLN A 449 40.60 -24.49 -6.90
CA GLN A 449 39.47 -24.28 -6.01
C GLN A 449 38.49 -25.45 -6.04
N LEU A 450 38.27 -26.04 -7.23
CA LEU A 450 37.40 -27.19 -7.42
C LEU A 450 37.83 -28.40 -6.57
N LYS A 451 39.15 -28.66 -6.47
CA LYS A 451 39.72 -29.74 -5.66
C LYS A 451 39.44 -29.60 -4.17
N ASN A 452 39.21 -28.38 -3.69
CA ASN A 452 38.99 -28.06 -2.28
C ASN A 452 37.58 -27.49 -2.02
N LEU A 453 36.62 -27.75 -2.92
CA LEU A 453 35.29 -27.17 -2.85
C LEU A 453 34.44 -27.86 -1.78
N LEU A 454 33.91 -27.07 -0.84
CA LEU A 454 32.97 -27.53 0.18
C LEU A 454 31.63 -26.78 0.09
N ILE A 455 30.53 -27.51 -0.11
CA ILE A 455 29.17 -26.95 -0.21
C ILE A 455 28.38 -27.28 1.06
N THR A 456 28.31 -26.36 2.02
CA THR A 456 27.69 -26.60 3.35
C THR A 456 26.28 -26.01 3.51
N ASN A 457 26.03 -24.83 2.94
CA ASN A 457 24.82 -24.05 3.21
C ASN A 457 23.65 -24.35 2.25
N GLY A 458 22.42 -24.01 2.66
CA GLY A 458 21.20 -24.14 1.85
C GLY A 458 20.34 -25.37 2.13
N ILE A 459 19.29 -25.55 1.34
CA ILE A 459 18.42 -26.74 1.39
C ILE A 459 19.11 -27.88 0.65
N GLN A 460 18.99 -29.12 1.12
CA GLN A 460 19.62 -30.31 0.53
C GLN A 460 19.44 -30.41 -0.98
N ASN A 461 18.23 -30.22 -1.50
CA ASN A 461 17.95 -30.26 -2.94
C ASN A 461 18.74 -29.21 -3.72
N LYS A 462 18.90 -28.00 -3.17
CA LYS A 462 19.68 -26.94 -3.83
C LYS A 462 21.17 -27.27 -3.84
N ARG A 463 21.72 -27.81 -2.74
CA ARG A 463 23.12 -28.27 -2.70
C ARG A 463 23.41 -29.32 -3.75
N VAL A 464 22.51 -30.30 -3.89
CA VAL A 464 22.62 -31.39 -4.87
C VAL A 464 22.57 -30.82 -6.29
N LEU A 465 21.64 -29.91 -6.60
CA LEU A 465 21.57 -29.28 -7.93
C LEU A 465 22.80 -28.42 -8.25
N THR A 466 23.34 -27.69 -7.27
CA THR A 466 24.59 -26.93 -7.46
C THR A 466 25.76 -27.86 -7.74
N ALA A 467 25.88 -28.98 -7.01
CA ALA A 467 26.91 -29.98 -7.25
C ALA A 467 26.76 -30.62 -8.65
N MET A 468 25.53 -30.92 -9.08
CA MET A 468 25.25 -31.40 -10.44
C MET A 468 25.66 -30.40 -11.50
N LYS A 469 25.39 -29.10 -11.29
CA LYS A 469 25.80 -28.05 -12.22
C LYS A 469 27.32 -28.00 -12.35
N VAL A 470 28.05 -28.08 -11.24
CA VAL A 470 29.52 -28.16 -11.25
C VAL A 470 30.00 -29.36 -12.07
N VAL A 471 29.47 -30.55 -11.82
CA VAL A 471 29.86 -31.78 -12.54
C VAL A 471 29.50 -31.73 -14.03
N THR A 472 28.36 -31.11 -14.38
CA THR A 472 27.94 -30.90 -15.77
C THR A 472 29.01 -30.11 -16.54
N GLU A 473 29.49 -29.02 -15.95
CA GLU A 473 30.55 -28.20 -16.55
C GLU A 473 31.90 -28.93 -16.61
N MET A 474 32.19 -29.80 -15.62
CA MET A 474 33.39 -30.66 -15.67
C MET A 474 33.34 -31.62 -16.86
N ILE A 475 32.19 -32.25 -17.11
CA ILE A 475 31.99 -33.16 -18.25
C ILE A 475 32.22 -32.42 -19.58
N GLU A 476 31.69 -31.20 -19.71
CA GLU A 476 31.87 -30.40 -20.92
C GLU A 476 33.35 -30.05 -21.20
N GLN A 477 34.17 -30.01 -20.16
CA GLN A 477 35.62 -29.75 -20.21
C GLN A 477 36.49 -31.02 -20.19
N ASP A 478 35.88 -32.20 -20.28
CA ASP A 478 36.58 -33.49 -20.23
C ASP A 478 37.39 -33.68 -18.93
N LEU A 479 36.88 -33.14 -17.81
CA LEU A 479 37.46 -33.29 -16.48
C LEU A 479 36.82 -34.49 -15.77
N PRO A 480 37.61 -35.53 -15.41
CA PRO A 480 37.06 -36.72 -14.78
C PRO A 480 36.58 -36.43 -13.35
N SER A 481 35.46 -37.02 -12.97
CA SER A 481 34.91 -36.93 -11.61
C SER A 481 34.24 -38.24 -11.18
N ILE A 482 34.26 -38.53 -9.89
CA ILE A 482 33.56 -39.66 -9.27
C ILE A 482 32.50 -39.11 -8.33
N VAL A 483 31.25 -39.55 -8.51
CA VAL A 483 30.11 -39.12 -7.70
C VAL A 483 29.55 -40.30 -6.92
N PHE A 484 29.49 -40.15 -5.60
CA PHE A 484 28.79 -41.09 -4.72
C PHE A 484 27.35 -40.64 -4.52
N ASP A 485 26.40 -41.25 -5.23
CA ASP A 485 24.97 -40.92 -5.17
C ASP A 485 24.21 -41.78 -4.16
N PHE A 486 24.16 -41.33 -2.91
CA PHE A 486 23.44 -42.02 -1.84
C PHE A 486 21.90 -41.95 -1.94
N ASN A 487 21.35 -41.00 -2.71
CA ASN A 487 19.91 -40.71 -2.75
C ASN A 487 19.26 -41.09 -4.10
N GLY A 488 20.02 -41.62 -5.06
CA GLY A 488 19.56 -41.94 -6.42
C GLY A 488 19.21 -40.71 -7.27
N SER A 489 19.55 -39.51 -6.81
CA SER A 489 19.12 -38.24 -7.42
C SER A 489 19.96 -37.85 -8.64
N TRP A 490 21.17 -38.39 -8.77
CA TRP A 490 22.14 -38.03 -9.80
C TRP A 490 21.95 -38.74 -11.13
N SER A 491 21.17 -39.82 -11.16
CA SER A 491 20.68 -40.44 -12.40
C SER A 491 20.04 -39.44 -13.38
N LYS A 492 19.50 -38.32 -12.88
CA LYS A 492 18.91 -37.24 -13.69
C LYS A 492 19.90 -36.55 -14.62
N ILE A 493 21.20 -36.53 -14.29
CA ILE A 493 22.23 -35.88 -15.12
C ILE A 493 22.44 -36.61 -16.45
N ILE A 494 22.24 -37.94 -16.46
CA ILE A 494 22.35 -38.78 -17.67
C ILE A 494 21.35 -38.31 -18.72
N ASN A 495 20.12 -38.00 -18.29
CA ASN A 495 19.08 -37.48 -19.18
C ASN A 495 19.42 -36.11 -19.77
N TYR A 496 20.23 -35.29 -19.09
CA TYR A 496 20.64 -33.98 -19.58
C TYR A 496 21.59 -34.07 -20.78
N PHE A 497 22.44 -35.10 -20.81
CA PHE A 497 23.41 -35.33 -21.88
C PHE A 497 22.92 -36.32 -22.95
N LYS A 498 21.69 -36.81 -22.85
CA LYS A 498 21.10 -37.73 -23.82
C LYS A 498 21.07 -37.11 -25.22
N GLY A 499 21.61 -37.82 -26.22
CA GLY A 499 21.74 -37.38 -27.60
C GLY A 499 22.89 -36.39 -27.84
N THR A 500 23.72 -36.11 -26.83
CA THR A 500 24.93 -35.29 -26.97
C THR A 500 26.17 -36.16 -27.10
N ARG A 501 27.29 -35.58 -27.56
CA ARG A 501 28.59 -36.28 -27.61
C ARG A 501 29.11 -36.76 -26.25
N PHE A 502 28.51 -36.29 -25.16
CA PHE A 502 28.91 -36.61 -23.79
C PHE A 502 28.02 -37.69 -23.15
N GLU A 503 27.02 -38.22 -23.86
CA GLU A 503 26.15 -39.28 -23.34
C GLU A 503 26.95 -40.51 -22.92
N GLU A 504 27.93 -40.91 -23.75
CA GLU A 504 28.79 -42.07 -23.51
C GLU A 504 29.91 -41.79 -22.49
N ALA A 505 30.10 -40.54 -22.08
CA ALA A 505 31.12 -40.15 -21.10
C ALA A 505 30.69 -40.45 -19.64
N ILE A 506 29.42 -40.78 -19.42
CA ILE A 506 28.86 -40.99 -18.08
C ILE A 506 28.71 -42.48 -17.80
N LEU A 507 29.53 -43.01 -16.90
CA LEU A 507 29.41 -44.37 -16.41
C LEU A 507 28.58 -44.41 -15.12
N TYR A 508 27.48 -45.16 -15.13
CA TYR A 508 26.61 -45.34 -13.98
C TYR A 508 26.65 -46.77 -13.47
N PHE A 509 27.14 -46.95 -12.25
CA PHE A 509 27.22 -48.25 -11.59
C PHE A 509 26.38 -48.25 -10.31
N LYS A 510 25.52 -49.25 -10.14
CA LYS A 510 24.70 -49.41 -8.95
C LYS A 510 25.30 -50.48 -8.05
N LEU A 511 25.67 -50.10 -6.82
CA LEU A 511 26.14 -51.02 -5.78
C LEU A 511 25.09 -52.12 -5.52
N GLY A 512 25.54 -53.37 -5.47
CA GLY A 512 24.70 -54.57 -5.29
C GLY A 512 24.08 -55.13 -6.58
N SER A 513 24.18 -54.41 -7.70
CA SER A 513 23.70 -54.89 -9.01
C SER A 513 24.80 -54.94 -10.06
N ALA A 514 25.58 -53.87 -10.20
CA ALA A 514 26.67 -53.77 -11.16
C ALA A 514 28.01 -54.23 -10.57
N PHE A 515 28.19 -54.04 -9.26
CA PHE A 515 29.35 -54.51 -8.50
C PHE A 515 28.95 -54.66 -7.03
N THR A 516 29.66 -55.53 -6.31
CA THR A 516 29.53 -55.74 -4.86
C THR A 516 30.79 -55.25 -4.19
N ILE A 517 30.67 -54.73 -2.98
CA ILE A 517 31.82 -54.43 -2.11
C ILE A 517 31.69 -55.38 -0.92
N ASP A 518 32.75 -56.13 -0.61
CA ASP A 518 32.85 -56.86 0.65
C ASP A 518 33.50 -55.93 1.69
N PRO A 519 32.77 -55.46 2.72
CA PRO A 519 33.36 -54.60 3.73
C PRO A 519 34.39 -55.33 4.62
N LEU A 520 34.51 -56.67 4.49
CA LEU A 520 35.44 -57.49 5.27
C LEU A 520 36.78 -57.74 4.59
N ILE A 521 36.91 -57.38 3.31
CA ILE A 521 38.11 -57.64 2.51
C ILE A 521 38.37 -56.41 1.65
N SER A 522 39.56 -55.84 1.75
CA SER A 522 39.97 -54.85 0.75
C SER A 522 40.13 -55.57 -0.60
N ASP A 523 39.42 -55.13 -1.63
CA ASP A 523 39.53 -55.67 -3.00
C ASP A 523 40.91 -55.40 -3.66
N ILE A 524 41.92 -55.03 -2.86
CA ILE A 524 43.30 -54.77 -3.28
C ILE A 524 44.07 -56.10 -3.22
N PRO A 525 44.61 -56.60 -4.34
CA PRO A 525 45.39 -57.83 -4.35
C PRO A 525 46.61 -57.72 -3.42
N TYR A 526 46.73 -58.65 -2.47
CA TYR A 526 47.83 -58.73 -1.49
C TYR A 526 47.92 -57.54 -0.52
N ASP A 527 46.78 -57.00 -0.07
CA ASP A 527 46.79 -55.93 0.93
C ASP A 527 47.32 -56.40 2.29
N THR A 528 48.52 -55.95 2.64
CA THR A 528 49.14 -56.21 3.95
C THR A 528 48.47 -55.46 5.09
N ASN A 529 47.62 -54.47 4.78
CA ASN A 529 46.98 -53.57 5.74
C ASN A 529 45.47 -53.84 5.88
N ASN A 530 44.97 -55.01 5.48
CA ASN A 530 43.55 -55.34 5.56
C ASN A 530 42.98 -55.21 6.99
N THR A 531 43.79 -55.40 8.03
CA THR A 531 43.36 -55.18 9.42
C THR A 531 43.03 -53.71 9.72
N GLU A 532 43.83 -52.77 9.22
CA GLU A 532 43.56 -51.33 9.38
C GLU A 532 42.35 -50.90 8.54
N TYR A 533 42.19 -51.49 7.35
CA TYR A 533 40.98 -51.32 6.53
C TYR A 533 39.72 -51.74 7.29
N LEU A 534 39.76 -52.91 7.94
CA LEU A 534 38.67 -53.42 8.76
C LEU A 534 38.35 -52.49 9.93
N GLU A 535 39.37 -52.03 10.68
CA GLU A 535 39.18 -51.07 11.78
C GLU A 535 38.53 -49.77 11.30
N TYR A 536 39.00 -49.21 10.18
CA TYR A 536 38.40 -48.03 9.57
C TYR A 536 36.94 -48.26 9.16
N MET A 537 36.65 -49.40 8.53
CA MET A 537 35.28 -49.76 8.14
C MET A 537 34.38 -49.92 9.37
N PHE A 538 34.84 -50.56 10.44
CA PHE A 538 34.09 -50.70 11.69
C PHE A 538 33.83 -49.35 12.36
N ASP A 539 34.81 -48.44 12.38
CA ASP A 539 34.65 -47.09 12.91
C ASP A 539 33.64 -46.28 12.08
N ALA A 540 33.73 -46.35 10.75
CA ALA A 540 32.79 -45.70 9.85
C ALA A 540 31.36 -46.24 10.02
N PHE A 541 31.20 -47.56 10.15
CA PHE A 541 29.92 -48.19 10.47
C PHE A 541 29.40 -47.74 11.84
N GLY A 542 30.25 -47.74 12.88
CA GLY A 542 29.90 -47.29 14.21
C GLY A 542 29.41 -45.84 14.24
N LEU A 543 30.08 -44.95 13.50
CA LEU A 543 29.69 -43.54 13.36
C LEU A 543 28.38 -43.35 12.59
N ALA A 544 28.15 -44.16 11.54
CA ALA A 544 26.91 -44.12 10.77
C ALA A 544 25.69 -44.53 11.62
N PHE A 545 25.81 -45.60 12.43
CA PHE A 545 24.74 -46.08 13.30
C PHE A 545 24.49 -45.19 14.52
N LYS A 546 25.53 -44.53 15.07
CA LYS A 546 25.36 -43.59 16.21
C LYS A 546 24.50 -42.36 15.86
N LYS A 547 24.34 -42.06 14.56
CA LYS A 547 23.58 -40.90 14.05
C LYS A 547 22.10 -41.22 13.79
N ASP A 548 21.72 -42.48 13.68
CA ASP A 548 20.33 -42.89 13.46
C ASP A 548 19.66 -43.13 14.83
N GLN A 549 18.93 -42.13 15.35
CA GLN A 549 18.10 -42.25 16.57
C GLN A 549 16.85 -43.12 16.36
N ARG A 550 16.86 -44.07 15.43
CA ARG A 550 15.91 -45.16 15.42
C ARG A 550 16.52 -46.24 16.30
N THR A 551 16.08 -46.27 17.56
CA THR A 551 16.13 -47.48 18.36
C THR A 551 15.64 -48.63 17.48
N ILE A 552 16.50 -49.65 17.37
CA ILE A 552 16.15 -50.97 16.90
C ILE A 552 14.80 -51.34 17.53
N ASP A 553 13.79 -51.63 16.69
CA ASP A 553 12.66 -52.46 17.09
C ASP A 553 13.08 -53.93 17.04
#